data_AF-A0A349B2G0-F1
#
_entry.id   AF-A0A349B2G0-F1
#
_cell.length_a   1.000
_cell.length_b   1.000
_cell.length_c   1.000
_cell.angle_alpha   90.00
_cell.angle_beta   90.00
_cell.angle_gamma   90.00
#
_symmetry.space_group_name_H-M   'P 1'
#
loop_
_entity.id
_entity.type
_entity.pdbx_description
1 polymer ?
#
loop_
_entity_poly.entity_id
_entity_poly.type
_entity_poly.pdbx_seq_one_letter_code
_entity_poly.pdbx_strand_id
1 'polypeptide(L)'
;MRDGVVDSPLEWVRFIGIGGAPMWHASLLKQTAEVAGPEGIVAVLVGDFRFGNGILLEDPVPSDTLLDGFLAIASGAMTPEHDRAMLQRGVAGMLAWHETFAARARYVLWDAFGRQVQDRLAGRHIVEGPYRHPVFNYDEMVAALPGLDIIDLSPLLRLPMHEVQRLFIDTSNHPSQIGYQLLNGLIFDDLGALEAYDRAVETFEAELLELARGLTQAAGRRVLLTGRSVWLDTLSRYLGATGAQRLAEAGLILAPLDRVPGQRPPAQMVEDVDLSQCAFAVVSAGGVDLSRQLASAFGTNASRWAGAPVIDWESATEAAIQDRGETPAFTRVDGSLPVRDDAVPPVLVPSQVELGPGGMPSWTGITGLLRCIVDGGWWRVIPEELWRIEGEVLITKSGVAFLVGGNHEPL
;
A
#
# COMPACT_ATOMS: atom_id res chain seq x y z
N MET A 1 5.78 0.37 9.94
CA MET A 1 6.75 0.20 11.05
C MET A 1 6.32 1.01 12.28
N ARG A 2 6.06 2.33 12.14
CA ARG A 2 5.14 3.02 13.07
C ARG A 2 3.81 2.24 13.07
N ASP A 3 3.24 2.02 14.25
CA ASP A 3 2.01 1.27 14.49
C ASP A 3 2.04 -0.24 14.17
N GLY A 4 3.23 -0.85 13.99
CA GLY A 4 3.34 -2.31 13.83
C GLY A 4 2.87 -2.83 12.47
N VAL A 5 2.79 -1.97 11.45
CA VAL A 5 2.39 -2.34 10.08
C VAL A 5 3.32 -3.38 9.44
N VAL A 6 4.61 -3.37 9.84
CA VAL A 6 5.66 -4.26 9.35
C VAL A 6 6.56 -4.59 10.53
N ASP A 7 6.89 -5.88 10.69
CA ASP A 7 7.88 -6.33 11.66
C ASP A 7 9.27 -5.81 11.28
N SER A 8 9.97 -5.28 12.28
CA SER A 8 11.29 -4.71 12.13
C SER A 8 12.20 -5.19 13.26
N PRO A 9 13.47 -5.51 12.97
CA PRO A 9 14.45 -5.81 14.01
C PRO A 9 14.87 -4.57 14.83
N LEU A 10 14.51 -3.37 14.37
CA LEU A 10 14.79 -2.11 15.05
C LEU A 10 13.58 -1.60 15.86
N GLU A 11 13.87 -0.99 17.00
CA GLU A 11 12.91 -0.21 17.78
C GLU A 11 12.43 1.03 17.01
N TRP A 12 11.19 1.47 17.26
CA TRP A 12 10.56 2.57 16.53
C TRP A 12 11.38 3.88 16.54
N VAL A 13 12.11 4.15 17.64
CA VAL A 13 12.95 5.35 17.80
C VAL A 13 14.13 5.40 16.83
N ARG A 14 14.47 4.27 16.20
CA ARG A 14 15.52 4.17 15.19
C ARG A 14 15.02 4.52 13.79
N PHE A 15 13.72 4.71 13.61
CA PHE A 15 13.13 5.19 12.36
C PHE A 15 12.97 6.70 12.40
N ILE A 16 13.78 7.38 11.60
CA ILE A 16 13.82 8.83 11.52
C ILE A 16 13.39 9.24 10.12
N GLY A 17 12.31 10.01 10.04
CA GLY A 17 11.78 10.47 8.77
C GLY A 17 10.66 11.48 8.95
N ILE A 18 10.51 12.34 7.95
CA ILE A 18 9.42 13.30 7.82
C ILE A 18 8.86 13.13 6.41
N GLY A 19 7.54 13.05 6.29
CA GLY A 19 6.87 12.91 4.99
C GLY A 19 7.25 14.04 4.05
N GLY A 20 7.68 13.70 2.83
CA GLY A 20 8.08 14.66 1.81
C GLY A 20 9.36 15.44 2.11
N ALA A 21 10.18 15.01 3.07
CA ALA A 21 11.45 15.67 3.34
C ALA A 21 12.51 15.34 2.26
N PRO A 22 13.28 16.34 1.80
CA PRO A 22 14.40 16.10 0.90
C PRO A 22 15.61 15.49 1.61
N MET A 23 16.51 14.87 0.83
CA MET A 23 17.81 14.39 1.32
C MET A 23 18.68 15.48 1.97
N TRP A 24 18.46 16.73 1.61
CA TRP A 24 19.18 17.88 2.14
C TRP A 24 18.51 18.52 3.37
N HIS A 25 17.54 17.85 4.00
CA HIS A 25 16.92 18.33 5.23
C HIS A 25 17.91 18.26 6.42
N ALA A 26 18.29 19.42 6.95
CA ALA A 26 19.36 19.56 7.94
C ALA A 26 19.03 18.87 9.28
N SER A 27 17.82 19.06 9.80
CA SER A 27 17.39 18.46 11.06
C SER A 27 17.36 16.93 11.01
N LEU A 28 17.00 16.32 9.89
CA LEU A 28 17.00 14.85 9.73
C LEU A 28 18.42 14.29 9.78
N LEU A 29 19.38 14.93 9.12
CA LEU A 29 20.79 14.53 9.19
C LEU A 29 21.30 14.61 10.64
N LYS A 30 21.05 15.74 11.31
CA LYS A 30 21.46 15.95 12.70
C LYS A 30 20.85 14.93 13.65
N GLN A 31 19.53 14.74 13.59
CA GLN A 31 18.82 13.77 14.44
C GLN A 31 19.34 12.34 14.20
N THR A 32 19.62 11.99 12.94
CA THR A 32 20.18 10.68 12.60
C THR A 32 21.58 10.51 13.17
N ALA A 33 22.43 11.53 13.09
CA ALA A 33 23.77 11.50 13.68
C ALA A 33 23.72 11.32 15.21
N GLU A 34 22.78 12.00 15.88
CA GLU A 34 22.58 11.87 17.34
C GLU A 34 22.12 10.47 17.73
N VAL A 35 21.16 9.89 17.00
CA VAL A 35 20.60 8.56 17.31
C VAL A 35 21.59 7.44 16.94
N ALA A 36 22.24 7.52 15.78
CA ALA A 36 23.20 6.51 15.32
C ALA A 36 24.48 6.51 16.16
N GLY A 37 24.93 7.68 16.62
CA GLY A 37 26.20 7.83 17.31
C GLY A 37 27.42 7.51 16.43
N PRO A 38 28.61 7.36 17.03
CA PRO A 38 29.86 7.21 16.30
C PRO A 38 29.97 5.88 15.53
N GLU A 39 29.43 4.80 16.09
CA GLU A 39 29.58 3.44 15.55
C GLU A 39 28.32 2.93 14.83
N GLY A 40 27.21 3.68 14.88
CA GLY A 40 25.95 3.23 14.28
C GLY A 40 26.01 3.15 12.75
N ILE A 41 25.46 2.08 12.19
CA ILE A 41 25.21 1.94 10.76
C ILE A 41 23.86 2.57 10.45
N VAL A 42 23.79 3.30 9.34
CA VAL A 42 22.60 4.02 8.90
C VAL A 42 22.17 3.48 7.54
N ALA A 43 20.92 3.08 7.43
CA ALA A 43 20.28 2.82 6.15
C ALA A 43 19.41 4.02 5.77
N VAL A 44 19.61 4.55 4.57
CA VAL A 44 18.94 5.75 4.07
C VAL A 44 18.03 5.38 2.91
N LEU A 45 16.73 5.51 3.12
CA LEU A 45 15.74 5.45 2.04
C LEU A 45 15.66 6.84 1.38
N VAL A 46 16.19 6.96 0.17
CA VAL A 46 16.24 8.24 -0.54
C VAL A 46 14.89 8.52 -1.21
N GLY A 47 14.23 9.58 -0.75
CA GLY A 47 12.96 10.06 -1.30
C GLY A 47 13.10 10.76 -2.66
N ASP A 48 11.97 11.13 -3.26
CA ASP A 48 11.90 11.78 -4.57
C ASP A 48 12.78 13.04 -4.57
N PHE A 49 13.68 13.14 -5.55
CA PHE A 49 14.65 14.24 -5.62
C PHE A 49 13.98 15.62 -5.73
N ARG A 50 12.69 15.68 -6.10
CA ARG A 50 11.88 16.91 -6.19
C ARG A 50 11.28 17.33 -4.85
N PHE A 51 11.41 16.56 -3.78
CA PHE A 51 10.99 17.02 -2.46
C PHE A 51 11.68 18.33 -2.08
N GLY A 52 10.91 19.27 -1.55
CA GLY A 52 11.35 20.62 -1.23
C GLY A 52 11.55 21.55 -2.42
N ASN A 53 11.08 21.22 -3.64
CA ASN A 53 11.26 22.06 -4.83
C ASN A 53 10.61 23.46 -4.74
N GLY A 54 9.76 23.72 -3.75
CA GLY A 54 9.26 25.06 -3.43
C GLY A 54 10.37 26.08 -3.17
N ILE A 55 11.56 25.62 -2.77
CA ILE A 55 12.76 26.46 -2.59
C ILE A 55 13.15 27.22 -3.87
N LEU A 56 12.84 26.67 -5.04
CA LEU A 56 13.15 27.29 -6.33
C LEU A 56 12.18 28.41 -6.71
N LEU A 57 11.11 28.61 -5.92
CA LEU A 57 10.16 29.71 -6.09
C LEU A 57 10.51 30.92 -5.19
N GLU A 58 11.49 30.76 -4.29
CA GLU A 58 11.98 31.85 -3.44
C GLU A 58 12.87 32.82 -4.23
N ASP A 59 12.84 34.10 -3.86
CA ASP A 59 13.69 35.14 -4.43
C ASP A 59 14.40 35.95 -3.32
N PRO A 60 15.73 35.79 -3.14
CA PRO A 60 16.62 34.90 -3.90
C PRO A 60 16.48 33.43 -3.48
N VAL A 61 16.74 32.51 -4.41
CA VAL A 61 16.82 31.07 -4.12
C VAL A 61 17.93 30.80 -3.10
N PRO A 62 17.63 30.18 -1.93
CA PRO A 62 18.63 29.85 -0.93
C PRO A 62 19.75 28.94 -1.45
N SER A 63 21.00 29.27 -1.13
CA SER A 63 22.19 28.60 -1.66
C SER A 63 22.80 27.53 -0.75
N ASP A 64 22.46 27.53 0.54
CA ASP A 64 22.94 26.52 1.49
C ASP A 64 22.56 25.12 1.04
N THR A 65 23.47 24.15 1.13
CA THR A 65 23.17 22.77 0.70
C THR A 65 22.15 22.14 1.64
N LEU A 66 22.39 22.18 2.94
CA LEU A 66 21.49 21.64 3.96
C LEU A 66 20.58 22.74 4.51
N LEU A 67 19.27 22.53 4.45
CA LEU A 67 18.29 23.52 4.89
C LEU A 67 16.99 22.82 5.31
N ASP A 68 16.30 23.38 6.30
CA ASP A 68 14.98 22.94 6.74
C ASP A 68 13.88 23.85 6.17
N GLY A 69 12.62 23.47 6.34
CA GLY A 69 11.45 24.32 6.01
C GLY A 69 10.86 24.12 4.62
N PHE A 70 11.46 23.27 3.79
CA PHE A 70 10.94 22.90 2.48
C PHE A 70 10.62 21.40 2.44
N LEU A 71 9.34 21.09 2.29
CA LEU A 71 8.80 19.74 2.26
C LEU A 71 7.91 19.55 1.03
N ALA A 72 7.62 18.29 0.69
CA ALA A 72 6.73 17.86 -0.38
C ALA A 72 7.11 18.43 -1.76
N ILE A 73 6.28 18.18 -2.76
CA ILE A 73 6.46 18.69 -4.13
C ILE A 73 5.46 19.82 -4.35
N ALA A 74 5.95 21.03 -4.53
CA ALA A 74 5.19 22.17 -5.01
C ALA A 74 4.93 22.01 -6.51
N SER A 75 3.64 21.89 -6.87
CA SER A 75 3.21 21.70 -8.26
C SER A 75 3.63 22.86 -9.18
N GLY A 76 3.65 24.09 -8.66
CA GLY A 76 4.09 25.28 -9.39
C GLY A 76 5.58 25.27 -9.75
N ALA A 77 6.39 24.38 -9.16
CA ALA A 77 7.82 24.26 -9.42
C ALA A 77 8.18 23.02 -10.25
N MET A 78 7.21 22.33 -10.87
CA MET A 78 7.46 21.14 -11.69
C MET A 78 7.85 21.49 -13.14
N THR A 79 9.11 21.87 -13.35
CA THR A 79 9.70 22.10 -14.68
C THR A 79 10.95 21.27 -14.86
N PRO A 80 11.35 20.90 -16.10
CA PRO A 80 12.59 20.17 -16.34
C PRO A 80 13.83 20.88 -15.80
N GLU A 81 13.85 22.20 -15.82
CA GLU A 81 14.93 23.03 -15.28
C GLU A 81 15.02 22.91 -13.75
N HIS A 82 13.87 23.00 -13.07
CA HIS A 82 13.78 22.83 -11.63
C HIS A 82 14.11 21.40 -11.21
N ASP A 83 13.61 20.40 -11.94
CA ASP A 83 13.89 18.99 -11.67
C ASP A 83 15.41 18.70 -11.75
N ARG A 84 16.12 19.28 -12.73
CA ARG A 84 17.59 19.17 -12.82
C ARG A 84 18.29 19.84 -11.63
N ALA A 85 17.87 21.04 -11.23
CA ALA A 85 18.43 21.75 -10.08
C ALA A 85 18.19 20.96 -8.78
N MET A 86 16.99 20.40 -8.62
CA MET A 86 16.63 19.57 -7.47
C MET A 86 17.38 18.24 -7.44
N LEU A 87 17.61 17.61 -8.59
CA LEU A 87 18.47 16.43 -8.67
C LEU A 87 19.90 16.73 -8.20
N GLN A 88 20.49 17.83 -8.68
CA GLN A 88 21.83 18.26 -8.25
C GLN A 88 21.88 18.54 -6.74
N ARG A 89 20.88 19.23 -6.20
CA ARG A 89 20.77 19.50 -4.76
C ARG A 89 20.56 18.23 -3.93
N GLY A 90 19.77 17.29 -4.43
CA GLY A 90 19.57 15.96 -3.83
C GLY A 90 20.87 15.17 -3.75
N VAL A 91 21.67 15.19 -4.83
CA VAL A 91 23.02 14.59 -4.85
C VAL A 91 23.95 15.26 -3.84
N ALA A 92 23.98 16.59 -3.78
CA ALA A 92 24.77 17.32 -2.79
C ALA A 92 24.34 16.97 -1.35
N GLY A 93 23.03 16.81 -1.11
CA GLY A 93 22.50 16.29 0.15
C GLY A 93 23.04 14.90 0.48
N MET A 94 22.97 13.95 -0.44
CA MET A 94 23.53 12.60 -0.23
C MET A 94 25.03 12.62 0.08
N LEU A 95 25.80 13.50 -0.57
CA LEU A 95 27.22 13.68 -0.28
C LEU A 95 27.45 14.22 1.13
N ALA A 96 26.63 15.16 1.62
CA ALA A 96 26.72 15.64 3.00
C ALA A 96 26.40 14.54 4.03
N TRP A 97 25.43 13.66 3.73
CA TRP A 97 25.20 12.45 4.52
C TRP A 97 26.43 11.52 4.51
N HIS A 98 27.04 11.32 3.34
CA HIS A 98 28.22 10.48 3.21
C HIS A 98 29.44 11.07 3.95
N GLU A 99 29.63 12.39 3.95
CA GLU A 99 30.66 13.05 4.76
C GLU A 99 30.44 12.83 6.26
N THR A 100 29.19 12.72 6.70
CA THR A 100 28.84 12.52 8.11
C THR A 100 29.02 11.06 8.56
N PHE A 101 28.62 10.10 7.72
CA PHE A 101 28.56 8.69 8.09
C PHE A 101 29.64 7.81 7.43
N ALA A 102 30.27 8.28 6.35
CA ALA A 102 31.23 7.55 5.54
C ALA A 102 30.70 6.16 5.14
N ALA A 103 31.51 5.11 5.29
CA ALA A 103 31.16 3.72 4.99
C ALA A 103 30.06 3.14 5.90
N ARG A 104 29.57 3.90 6.90
CA ARG A 104 28.46 3.47 7.76
C ARG A 104 27.09 3.79 7.19
N ALA A 105 27.00 4.53 6.07
CA ALA A 105 25.74 4.82 5.42
C ALA A 105 25.54 3.96 4.17
N ARG A 106 24.41 3.25 4.10
CA ARG A 106 23.93 2.53 2.92
C ARG A 106 22.70 3.22 2.35
N TYR A 107 22.62 3.35 1.04
CA TYR A 107 21.57 4.13 0.38
C TYR A 107 20.70 3.26 -0.51
N VAL A 108 19.39 3.42 -0.39
CA VAL A 108 18.40 2.84 -1.31
C VAL A 108 17.70 3.98 -2.04
N LEU A 109 17.97 4.13 -3.33
CA LEU A 109 17.37 5.13 -4.22
C LEU A 109 15.92 4.78 -4.59
N TRP A 110 15.07 4.62 -3.58
CA TRP A 110 13.75 4.01 -3.68
C TRP A 110 12.78 4.77 -4.59
N ASP A 111 12.65 6.08 -4.40
CA ASP A 111 11.69 6.86 -5.20
C ASP A 111 12.16 7.06 -6.64
N ALA A 112 13.47 7.14 -6.88
CA ALA A 112 14.03 7.15 -8.23
C ALA A 112 13.75 5.82 -8.96
N PHE A 113 13.96 4.70 -8.28
CA PHE A 113 13.63 3.37 -8.79
C PHE A 113 12.13 3.25 -9.08
N GLY A 114 11.29 3.57 -8.10
CA GLY A 114 9.84 3.53 -8.22
C GLY A 114 9.32 4.43 -9.34
N ARG A 115 9.83 5.66 -9.47
CA ARG A 115 9.44 6.56 -10.56
C ARG A 115 9.72 5.95 -11.93
N GLN A 116 10.89 5.35 -12.12
CA GLN A 116 11.23 4.68 -13.37
C GLN A 116 10.31 3.49 -13.65
N VAL A 117 9.93 2.71 -12.62
CA VAL A 117 8.93 1.64 -12.76
C VAL A 117 7.57 2.21 -13.20
N GLN A 118 7.09 3.27 -12.53
CA GLN A 118 5.81 3.90 -12.86
C GLN A 118 5.79 4.54 -14.25
N ASP A 119 6.90 5.13 -14.71
CA ASP A 119 7.02 5.65 -16.06
C ASP A 119 6.93 4.55 -17.11
N ARG A 120 7.65 3.44 -16.90
CA ARG A 120 7.62 2.30 -17.81
C ARG A 120 6.23 1.65 -17.88
N LEU A 121 5.56 1.48 -16.74
CA LEU A 121 4.18 0.99 -16.69
C LEU A 121 3.20 1.89 -17.45
N ALA A 122 3.42 3.21 -17.41
CA ALA A 122 2.61 4.19 -18.12
C ALA A 122 3.04 4.41 -19.58
N GLY A 123 4.06 3.68 -20.08
CA GLY A 123 4.61 3.86 -21.42
C GLY A 123 5.30 5.22 -21.63
N ARG A 124 5.64 5.95 -20.55
CA ARG A 124 6.31 7.25 -20.64
C ARG A 124 7.79 7.07 -20.95
N HIS A 125 8.35 8.03 -21.70
CA HIS A 125 9.78 8.10 -22.02
C HIS A 125 10.33 6.90 -22.78
N ILE A 126 9.45 6.19 -23.50
CA ILE A 126 9.79 5.11 -24.42
C ILE A 126 9.42 5.61 -25.82
N VAL A 127 10.38 6.22 -26.52
CA VAL A 127 10.22 6.68 -27.90
C VAL A 127 11.28 5.96 -28.74
N GLU A 128 10.84 5.02 -29.56
CA GLU A 128 11.70 4.28 -30.51
C GLU A 128 12.97 3.67 -29.90
N GLY A 129 12.88 3.08 -28.70
CA GLY A 129 14.05 2.52 -28.03
C GLY A 129 13.82 2.14 -26.57
N PRO A 130 14.89 1.90 -25.79
CA PRO A 130 14.78 1.67 -24.36
C PRO A 130 14.26 2.92 -23.63
N TYR A 131 13.71 2.72 -22.43
CA TYR A 131 13.32 3.80 -21.54
C TYR A 131 14.47 4.81 -21.34
N ARG A 132 14.15 6.10 -21.49
CA ARG A 132 15.10 7.19 -21.25
C ARG A 132 14.39 8.46 -20.77
N HIS A 133 14.44 8.72 -19.47
CA HIS A 133 13.87 9.95 -18.93
C HIS A 133 14.85 11.14 -19.13
N PRO A 134 14.34 12.35 -19.46
CA PRO A 134 15.18 13.48 -19.90
C PRO A 134 16.02 14.13 -18.79
N VAL A 135 15.70 13.86 -17.52
CA VAL A 135 16.38 14.49 -16.36
C VAL A 135 17.16 13.49 -15.51
N PHE A 136 16.65 12.26 -15.38
CA PHE A 136 17.21 11.25 -14.49
C PHE A 136 17.05 9.89 -15.14
N ASN A 137 17.95 8.96 -14.88
CA ASN A 137 17.79 7.53 -15.14
C ASN A 137 18.44 6.79 -13.97
N TYR A 138 17.79 5.75 -13.45
CA TYR A 138 18.21 5.12 -12.20
C TYR A 138 19.64 4.59 -12.23
N ASP A 139 20.00 3.89 -13.31
CA ASP A 139 21.34 3.32 -13.53
C ASP A 139 22.42 4.41 -13.60
N GLU A 140 22.11 5.54 -14.23
CA GLU A 140 23.01 6.70 -14.28
C GLU A 140 23.20 7.35 -12.92
N MET A 141 22.14 7.44 -12.11
CA MET A 141 22.23 7.97 -10.75
C MET A 141 23.12 7.08 -9.86
N VAL A 142 22.96 5.75 -9.95
CA VAL A 142 23.82 4.80 -9.22
C VAL A 142 25.28 4.95 -9.68
N ALA A 143 25.53 4.97 -11.00
CA ALA A 143 26.87 5.07 -11.55
C ALA A 143 27.58 6.41 -11.26
N ALA A 144 26.83 7.50 -11.12
CA ALA A 144 27.37 8.83 -10.85
C ALA A 144 27.92 9.00 -9.42
N LEU A 145 27.67 8.05 -8.53
CA LEU A 145 27.99 8.13 -7.09
C LEU A 145 28.87 6.95 -6.61
N PRO A 146 30.03 6.70 -7.25
CA PRO A 146 30.83 5.49 -7.00
C PRO A 146 31.46 5.41 -5.60
N GLY A 147 31.47 6.51 -4.84
CA GLY A 147 31.97 6.55 -3.46
C GLY A 147 30.91 6.18 -2.41
N LEU A 148 29.63 6.08 -2.79
CA LEU A 148 28.55 5.77 -1.88
C LEU A 148 28.25 4.26 -1.92
N ASP A 149 27.95 3.66 -0.76
CA ASP A 149 27.40 2.29 -0.70
C ASP A 149 25.92 2.35 -1.07
N ILE A 150 25.63 2.18 -2.36
CA ILE A 150 24.28 2.18 -2.91
C ILE A 150 23.84 0.74 -3.14
N ILE A 151 22.69 0.38 -2.56
CA ILE A 151 22.02 -0.89 -2.83
C ILE A 151 21.34 -0.78 -4.20
N ASP A 152 21.94 -1.43 -5.21
CA ASP A 152 21.49 -1.35 -6.59
C ASP A 152 20.25 -2.22 -6.87
N LEU A 153 19.13 -1.57 -7.17
CA LEU A 153 17.86 -2.19 -7.55
C LEU A 153 17.73 -2.42 -9.07
N SER A 154 18.73 -2.01 -9.87
CA SER A 154 18.73 -2.19 -11.33
C SER A 154 18.46 -3.62 -11.80
N PRO A 155 18.90 -4.69 -11.10
CA PRO A 155 18.53 -6.06 -11.47
C PRO A 155 17.01 -6.28 -11.57
N LEU A 156 16.20 -5.64 -10.72
CA LEU A 156 14.74 -5.75 -10.73
C LEU A 156 14.13 -5.09 -11.97
N LEU A 157 14.77 -4.07 -12.54
CA LEU A 157 14.29 -3.39 -13.75
C LEU A 157 14.32 -4.28 -15.02
N ARG A 158 14.91 -5.47 -14.93
CA ARG A 158 14.94 -6.48 -15.99
C ARG A 158 13.76 -7.45 -15.91
N LEU A 159 13.05 -7.49 -14.78
CA LEU A 159 11.83 -8.26 -14.63
C LEU A 159 10.67 -7.60 -15.40
N PRO A 160 9.60 -8.34 -15.71
CA PRO A 160 8.39 -7.72 -16.22
C PRO A 160 7.86 -6.66 -15.26
N MET A 161 7.52 -5.47 -15.76
CA MET A 161 7.14 -4.34 -14.87
C MET A 161 5.91 -4.62 -14.00
N HIS A 162 5.02 -5.52 -14.41
CA HIS A 162 3.90 -5.96 -13.59
C HIS A 162 4.31 -6.84 -12.39
N GLU A 163 5.50 -7.45 -12.41
CA GLU A 163 6.11 -8.10 -11.24
C GLU A 163 6.75 -7.06 -10.33
N VAL A 164 7.46 -6.08 -10.91
CA VAL A 164 8.12 -5.03 -10.13
C VAL A 164 7.11 -4.10 -9.47
N GLN A 165 5.95 -3.84 -10.09
CA GLN A 165 4.89 -3.00 -9.52
C GLN A 165 4.40 -3.51 -8.16
N ARG A 166 4.56 -4.82 -7.88
CA ARG A 166 4.14 -5.46 -6.63
C ARG A 166 4.87 -4.91 -5.42
N LEU A 167 5.97 -4.19 -5.61
CA LEU A 167 6.74 -3.50 -4.56
C LEU A 167 6.05 -2.24 -4.03
N PHE A 168 5.01 -1.74 -4.71
CA PHE A 168 4.36 -0.48 -4.37
C PHE A 168 2.84 -0.66 -4.20
N ILE A 169 2.26 0.01 -3.21
CA ILE A 169 0.79 0.06 -3.05
C ILE A 169 0.15 1.09 -3.99
N ASP A 170 0.91 2.12 -4.39
CA ASP A 170 0.41 3.24 -5.20
C ASP A 170 1.47 3.81 -6.16
N THR A 171 1.13 4.90 -6.84
CA THR A 171 2.01 5.62 -7.78
C THR A 171 2.95 6.63 -7.11
N SER A 172 2.78 6.84 -5.80
CA SER A 172 3.67 7.66 -4.96
C SER A 172 4.84 6.84 -4.44
N ASN A 173 4.94 5.57 -4.85
CA ASN A 173 5.99 4.62 -4.49
C ASN A 173 5.98 4.23 -3.01
N HIS A 174 4.84 4.31 -2.32
CA HIS A 174 4.78 3.77 -0.96
C HIS A 174 5.06 2.25 -0.98
N PRO A 175 5.97 1.74 -0.14
CA PRO A 175 6.29 0.32 -0.14
C PRO A 175 5.07 -0.53 0.18
N SER A 176 4.93 -1.60 -0.56
CA SER A 176 4.00 -2.68 -0.29
C SER A 176 4.57 -3.64 0.75
N GLN A 177 3.82 -4.65 1.20
CA GLN A 177 4.38 -5.70 2.07
C GLN A 177 5.61 -6.38 1.46
N ILE A 178 5.55 -6.68 0.16
CA ILE A 178 6.68 -7.24 -0.58
C ILE A 178 7.83 -6.21 -0.63
N GLY A 179 7.51 -4.93 -0.83
CA GLY A 179 8.47 -3.84 -0.78
C GLY A 179 9.20 -3.74 0.56
N TYR A 180 8.47 -3.79 1.68
CA TYR A 180 9.03 -3.77 3.02
C TYR A 180 9.87 -5.01 3.33
N GLN A 181 9.41 -6.21 2.96
CA GLN A 181 10.19 -7.45 3.14
C GLN A 181 11.47 -7.47 2.29
N LEU A 182 11.41 -6.92 1.07
CA LEU A 182 12.58 -6.70 0.23
C LEU A 182 13.55 -5.73 0.91
N LEU A 183 13.08 -4.58 1.39
CA LEU A 183 13.92 -3.60 2.09
C LEU A 183 14.58 -4.22 3.33
N ASN A 184 13.85 -5.03 4.09
CA ASN A 184 14.42 -5.75 5.23
C ASN A 184 15.54 -6.71 4.79
N GLY A 185 15.34 -7.46 3.71
CA GLY A 185 16.38 -8.36 3.19
C GLY A 185 17.62 -7.65 2.67
N LEU A 186 17.42 -6.53 2.00
CA LEU A 186 18.52 -5.69 1.52
C LEU A 186 19.32 -5.06 2.67
N ILE A 187 18.63 -4.51 3.66
CA ILE A 187 19.23 -3.68 4.70
C ILE A 187 19.80 -4.52 5.84
N PHE A 188 19.05 -5.52 6.31
CA PHE A 188 19.38 -6.28 7.52
C PHE A 188 20.03 -7.63 7.24
N ASP A 189 19.71 -8.26 6.11
CA ASP A 189 20.21 -9.60 5.77
C ASP A 189 21.29 -9.59 4.69
N ASP A 190 21.63 -8.40 4.17
CA ASP A 190 22.63 -8.17 3.10
C ASP A 190 22.39 -9.02 1.84
N LEU A 191 21.13 -9.25 1.50
CA LEU A 191 20.76 -10.00 0.29
C LEU A 191 20.90 -9.14 -0.96
N GLY A 192 21.18 -9.79 -2.09
CA GLY A 192 21.09 -9.15 -3.40
C GLY A 192 19.63 -8.81 -3.76
N ALA A 193 19.41 -7.80 -4.60
CA ALA A 193 18.06 -7.31 -4.92
C ALA A 193 17.10 -8.38 -5.46
N LEU A 194 17.55 -9.27 -6.34
CA LEU A 194 16.72 -10.37 -6.87
C LEU A 194 16.40 -11.41 -5.79
N GLU A 195 17.39 -11.79 -4.97
CA GLU A 195 17.20 -12.76 -3.89
C GLU A 195 16.25 -12.23 -2.80
N ALA A 196 16.41 -10.95 -2.42
CA ALA A 196 15.52 -10.28 -1.49
C ALA A 196 14.08 -10.20 -2.04
N TYR A 197 13.93 -9.93 -3.34
CA TYR A 197 12.63 -9.91 -4.02
C TYR A 197 11.96 -11.28 -4.02
N ASP A 198 12.67 -12.32 -4.48
CA ASP A 198 12.14 -13.68 -4.57
C ASP A 198 11.68 -14.18 -3.20
N ARG A 199 12.48 -13.95 -2.16
CA ARG A 199 12.14 -14.31 -0.78
C ARG A 199 10.90 -13.55 -0.26
N ALA A 200 10.79 -12.26 -0.57
CA ALA A 200 9.64 -11.45 -0.17
C ALA A 200 8.35 -11.91 -0.87
N VAL A 201 8.41 -12.18 -2.18
CA VAL A 201 7.29 -12.72 -2.94
C VAL A 201 6.87 -14.08 -2.40
N GLU A 202 7.81 -15.00 -2.19
CA GLU A 202 7.53 -16.34 -1.67
C GLU A 202 6.84 -16.28 -0.30
N THR A 203 7.36 -15.46 0.61
CA THR A 203 6.80 -15.29 1.96
C THR A 203 5.36 -14.74 1.89
N PHE A 204 5.17 -13.64 1.16
CA PHE A 204 3.85 -13.02 0.98
C PHE A 204 2.83 -14.00 0.37
N GLU A 205 3.21 -14.70 -0.70
CA GLU A 205 2.30 -15.60 -1.39
C GLU A 205 1.96 -16.83 -0.55
N ALA A 206 2.91 -17.36 0.23
CA ALA A 206 2.63 -18.46 1.15
C ALA A 206 1.55 -18.09 2.17
N GLU A 207 1.69 -16.93 2.83
CA GLU A 207 0.69 -16.44 3.79
C GLU A 207 -0.68 -16.18 3.12
N LEU A 208 -0.68 -15.54 1.95
CA LEU A 208 -1.91 -15.23 1.24
C LEU A 208 -2.65 -16.50 0.78
N LEU A 209 -1.92 -17.51 0.30
CA LEU A 209 -2.49 -18.79 -0.12
C LEU A 209 -3.01 -19.60 1.07
N GLU A 210 -2.35 -19.52 2.22
CA GLU A 210 -2.85 -20.12 3.46
C GLU A 210 -4.19 -19.50 3.88
N LEU A 211 -4.29 -18.16 3.86
CA LEU A 211 -5.54 -17.45 4.14
C LEU A 211 -6.65 -17.82 3.15
N ALA A 212 -6.34 -17.93 1.85
CA ALA A 212 -7.30 -18.34 0.83
C ALA A 212 -7.84 -19.77 1.07
N ARG A 213 -6.99 -20.70 1.50
CA ARG A 213 -7.40 -22.07 1.87
C ARG A 213 -8.27 -22.06 3.13
N GLY A 214 -7.88 -21.28 4.14
CA GLY A 214 -8.66 -21.12 5.38
C GLY A 214 -10.07 -20.56 5.11
N LEU A 215 -10.17 -19.55 4.23
CA LEU A 215 -11.43 -18.99 3.74
C LEU A 215 -12.31 -20.06 3.07
N THR A 216 -11.73 -20.80 2.14
CA THR A 216 -12.45 -21.85 1.41
C THR A 216 -12.95 -22.95 2.35
N GLN A 217 -12.13 -23.34 3.32
CA GLN A 217 -12.48 -24.32 4.34
C GLN A 217 -13.62 -23.83 5.24
N ALA A 218 -13.55 -22.58 5.72
CA ALA A 218 -14.58 -21.99 6.58
C ALA A 218 -15.92 -21.80 5.84
N ALA A 219 -15.87 -21.41 4.56
CA ALA A 219 -17.04 -21.28 3.71
C ALA A 219 -17.63 -22.64 3.26
N GLY A 220 -16.83 -23.71 3.32
CA GLY A 220 -17.18 -25.04 2.81
C GLY A 220 -17.27 -25.13 1.29
N ARG A 221 -16.87 -24.07 0.58
CA ARG A 221 -16.93 -23.89 -0.87
C ARG A 221 -16.01 -22.76 -1.30
N ARG A 222 -15.78 -22.61 -2.61
CA ARG A 222 -14.97 -21.50 -3.17
C ARG A 222 -15.60 -20.16 -2.81
N VAL A 223 -14.76 -19.15 -2.63
CA VAL A 223 -15.18 -17.78 -2.28
C VAL A 223 -14.88 -16.86 -3.45
N LEU A 224 -15.88 -16.12 -3.92
CA LEU A 224 -15.70 -15.01 -4.85
C LEU A 224 -15.68 -13.69 -4.08
N LEU A 225 -14.56 -12.99 -4.16
CA LEU A 225 -14.39 -11.63 -3.66
C LEU A 225 -14.41 -10.65 -4.84
N THR A 226 -15.37 -9.73 -4.81
CA THR A 226 -15.66 -8.81 -5.94
C THR A 226 -16.10 -7.45 -5.43
N GLY A 227 -16.30 -6.49 -6.32
CA GLY A 227 -16.82 -5.15 -6.02
C GLY A 227 -15.91 -4.04 -6.54
N ARG A 228 -16.03 -2.87 -5.92
CA ARG A 228 -15.27 -1.66 -6.26
C ARG A 228 -14.80 -1.04 -4.95
N SER A 229 -13.52 -1.22 -4.65
CA SER A 229 -12.88 -0.66 -3.45
C SER A 229 -11.37 -0.59 -3.64
N VAL A 230 -10.76 0.41 -3.04
CA VAL A 230 -9.30 0.56 -2.95
C VAL A 230 -8.62 -0.65 -2.33
N TRP A 231 -9.35 -1.39 -1.47
CA TRP A 231 -8.87 -2.62 -0.88
C TRP A 231 -8.61 -3.70 -1.95
N LEU A 232 -9.56 -3.86 -2.88
CA LEU A 232 -9.46 -4.84 -3.98
C LEU A 232 -8.37 -4.43 -4.98
N ASP A 233 -8.25 -3.14 -5.26
CA ASP A 233 -7.21 -2.60 -6.13
C ASP A 233 -5.82 -2.91 -5.56
N THR A 234 -5.65 -2.70 -4.25
CA THR A 234 -4.40 -2.96 -3.54
C THR A 234 -4.07 -4.44 -3.55
N LEU A 235 -5.01 -5.32 -3.19
CA LEU A 235 -4.78 -6.77 -3.26
C LEU A 235 -4.42 -7.22 -4.68
N SER A 236 -5.13 -6.71 -5.70
CA SER A 236 -4.88 -7.07 -7.09
C SER A 236 -3.47 -6.73 -7.57
N ARG A 237 -2.90 -5.61 -7.10
CA ARG A 237 -1.53 -5.19 -7.43
C ARG A 237 -0.48 -6.15 -6.90
N TYR A 238 -0.75 -6.84 -5.78
CA TYR A 238 0.18 -7.80 -5.18
C TYR A 238 0.32 -9.12 -5.94
N LEU A 239 -0.62 -9.46 -6.83
CA LEU A 239 -0.74 -10.82 -7.37
C LEU A 239 0.20 -11.13 -8.53
N GLY A 240 0.89 -10.14 -9.10
CA GLY A 240 1.73 -10.37 -10.29
C GLY A 240 0.96 -11.02 -11.45
N ALA A 241 1.67 -11.75 -12.30
CA ALA A 241 1.09 -12.41 -13.48
C ALA A 241 0.23 -13.64 -13.13
N THR A 242 0.66 -14.43 -12.13
CA THR A 242 0.05 -15.75 -11.84
C THR A 242 -0.69 -15.84 -10.51
N GLY A 243 -0.58 -14.84 -9.64
CA GLY A 243 -1.13 -14.90 -8.29
C GLY A 243 -2.66 -15.00 -8.25
N ALA A 244 -3.36 -14.34 -9.19
CA ALA A 244 -4.82 -14.47 -9.30
C ALA A 244 -5.27 -15.90 -9.62
N GLN A 245 -4.53 -16.59 -10.50
CA GLN A 245 -4.79 -18.00 -10.80
C GLN A 245 -4.50 -18.89 -9.58
N ARG A 246 -3.35 -18.69 -8.92
CA ARG A 246 -2.96 -19.48 -7.74
C ARG A 246 -3.93 -19.29 -6.57
N LEU A 247 -4.42 -18.07 -6.36
CA LEU A 247 -5.51 -17.80 -5.40
C LEU A 247 -6.78 -18.57 -5.76
N ALA A 248 -7.17 -18.54 -7.04
CA ALA A 248 -8.37 -19.24 -7.51
C ALA A 248 -8.26 -20.77 -7.34
N GLU A 249 -7.06 -21.33 -7.55
CA GLU A 249 -6.73 -22.74 -7.28
C GLU A 249 -6.76 -23.07 -5.78
N ALA A 250 -6.37 -22.12 -4.93
CA ALA A 250 -6.54 -22.22 -3.47
C ALA A 250 -7.99 -22.00 -3.00
N GLY A 251 -8.91 -21.69 -3.92
CA GLY A 251 -10.35 -21.56 -3.68
C GLY A 251 -10.87 -20.13 -3.47
N LEU A 252 -9.99 -19.12 -3.48
CA LEU A 252 -10.35 -17.70 -3.42
C LEU A 252 -10.26 -17.07 -4.81
N ILE A 253 -11.39 -16.67 -5.37
CA ILE A 253 -11.45 -16.00 -6.66
C ILE A 253 -11.55 -14.50 -6.42
N LEU A 254 -10.59 -13.74 -6.94
CA LEU A 254 -10.59 -12.28 -6.91
C LEU A 254 -11.01 -11.74 -8.28
N ALA A 255 -12.14 -11.03 -8.34
CA ALA A 255 -12.67 -10.48 -9.59
C ALA A 255 -13.24 -9.06 -9.39
N PRO A 256 -12.39 -8.04 -9.20
CA PRO A 256 -12.83 -6.67 -8.99
C PRO A 256 -13.50 -6.10 -10.26
N LEU A 257 -14.44 -5.17 -10.07
CA LEU A 257 -15.08 -4.44 -11.17
C LEU A 257 -14.07 -3.56 -11.92
N ASP A 258 -13.18 -2.91 -11.15
CA ASP A 258 -12.11 -2.09 -11.69
C ASP A 258 -10.87 -2.97 -11.89
N ARG A 259 -10.37 -3.01 -13.13
CA ARG A 259 -9.27 -3.90 -13.51
C ARG A 259 -7.94 -3.20 -13.34
N VAL A 260 -6.96 -3.89 -12.77
CA VAL A 260 -5.57 -3.49 -12.93
C VAL A 260 -5.06 -3.88 -14.33
N PRO A 261 -4.08 -3.16 -14.90
CA PRO A 261 -3.51 -3.48 -16.20
C PRO A 261 -3.09 -4.95 -16.30
N GLY A 262 -3.48 -5.62 -17.39
CA GLY A 262 -3.19 -7.04 -17.62
C GLY A 262 -4.22 -8.04 -17.08
N GLN A 263 -5.22 -7.61 -16.30
CA GLN A 263 -6.28 -8.50 -15.83
C GLN A 263 -7.39 -8.72 -16.87
N ARG A 264 -7.89 -9.96 -16.92
CA ARG A 264 -9.08 -10.35 -17.68
C ARG A 264 -10.34 -9.67 -17.09
N PRO A 265 -11.39 -9.40 -17.90
CA PRO A 265 -12.70 -8.99 -17.40
C PRO A 265 -13.29 -9.97 -16.37
N PRO A 266 -14.10 -9.50 -15.41
CA PRO A 266 -14.68 -10.37 -14.38
C PRO A 266 -15.39 -11.61 -14.92
N ALA A 267 -16.23 -11.48 -15.97
CA ALA A 267 -16.86 -12.62 -16.62
C ALA A 267 -15.89 -13.69 -17.12
N GLN A 268 -14.72 -13.30 -17.63
CA GLN A 268 -13.69 -14.23 -18.12
C GLN A 268 -12.87 -14.83 -16.97
N MET A 269 -12.73 -14.12 -15.85
CA MET A 269 -12.05 -14.65 -14.66
C MET A 269 -12.82 -15.81 -14.01
N VAL A 270 -14.12 -15.89 -14.26
CA VAL A 270 -15.02 -16.91 -13.70
C VAL A 270 -15.63 -17.83 -14.76
N GLU A 271 -15.12 -17.82 -15.99
CA GLU A 271 -15.72 -18.57 -17.11
C GLU A 271 -15.83 -20.08 -16.83
N ASP A 272 -14.82 -20.64 -16.14
CA ASP A 272 -14.76 -22.04 -15.74
C ASP A 272 -15.27 -22.29 -14.31
N VAL A 273 -16.00 -21.31 -13.73
CA VAL A 273 -16.48 -21.38 -12.35
C VAL A 273 -18.00 -21.35 -12.32
N ASP A 274 -18.61 -22.41 -11.79
CA ASP A 274 -20.02 -22.37 -11.42
C ASP A 274 -20.22 -21.45 -10.21
N LEU A 275 -20.61 -20.21 -10.49
CA LEU A 275 -20.90 -19.22 -9.45
C LEU A 275 -21.95 -19.71 -8.45
N SER A 276 -22.85 -20.64 -8.80
CA SER A 276 -23.85 -21.17 -7.85
C SER A 276 -23.22 -21.94 -6.69
N GLN A 277 -22.01 -22.46 -6.92
CA GLN A 277 -21.21 -23.17 -5.92
C GLN A 277 -20.27 -22.25 -5.15
N CYS A 278 -20.31 -20.93 -5.37
CA CYS A 278 -19.46 -19.97 -4.68
C CYS A 278 -20.20 -19.29 -3.51
N ALA A 279 -19.47 -19.02 -2.43
CA ALA A 279 -19.81 -17.96 -1.50
C ALA A 279 -19.40 -16.61 -2.10
N PHE A 280 -20.10 -15.53 -1.75
CA PHE A 280 -19.82 -14.19 -2.26
C PHE A 280 -19.49 -13.25 -1.10
N ALA A 281 -18.53 -12.36 -1.33
CA ALA A 281 -18.33 -11.14 -0.55
C ALA A 281 -18.10 -9.98 -1.51
N VAL A 282 -18.83 -8.88 -1.29
CA VAL A 282 -18.72 -7.66 -2.10
C VAL A 282 -18.01 -6.60 -1.26
N VAL A 283 -16.86 -6.10 -1.71
CA VAL A 283 -16.22 -4.94 -1.09
C VAL A 283 -16.60 -3.71 -1.90
N SER A 284 -17.29 -2.76 -1.25
CA SER A 284 -17.91 -1.61 -1.90
C SER A 284 -17.54 -0.32 -1.19
N ALA A 285 -16.89 0.58 -1.90
CA ALA A 285 -16.55 1.90 -1.40
C ALA A 285 -17.80 2.71 -1.04
N GLY A 286 -17.94 3.11 0.23
CA GLY A 286 -19.09 3.86 0.72
C GLY A 286 -20.36 3.01 0.84
N GLY A 287 -20.22 1.68 0.85
CA GLY A 287 -21.35 0.76 1.05
C GLY A 287 -22.39 0.82 -0.06
N VAL A 288 -22.02 1.33 -1.25
CA VAL A 288 -22.97 1.52 -2.36
C VAL A 288 -23.45 0.19 -2.96
N ASP A 289 -24.68 0.19 -3.47
CA ASP A 289 -25.26 -0.97 -4.15
C ASP A 289 -24.65 -1.17 -5.54
N LEU A 290 -23.76 -2.16 -5.64
CA LEU A 290 -23.12 -2.56 -6.90
C LEU A 290 -23.91 -3.62 -7.68
N SER A 291 -25.10 -4.03 -7.24
CA SER A 291 -25.81 -5.20 -7.78
C SER A 291 -26.03 -5.15 -9.30
N ARG A 292 -26.37 -3.97 -9.85
CA ARG A 292 -26.55 -3.79 -11.30
C ARG A 292 -25.22 -3.84 -12.06
N GLN A 293 -24.17 -3.29 -11.48
CA GLN A 293 -22.84 -3.28 -12.10
C GLN A 293 -22.24 -4.69 -12.12
N LEU A 294 -22.37 -5.41 -11.00
CA LEU A 294 -21.99 -6.82 -10.89
C LEU A 294 -22.80 -7.70 -11.85
N ALA A 295 -24.12 -7.52 -11.92
CA ALA A 295 -24.97 -8.25 -12.87
C ALA A 295 -24.47 -8.09 -14.32
N SER A 296 -24.16 -6.85 -14.72
CA SER A 296 -23.60 -6.56 -16.04
C SER A 296 -22.21 -7.21 -16.23
N ALA A 297 -21.30 -7.04 -15.26
CA ALA A 297 -19.92 -7.50 -15.35
C ALA A 297 -19.78 -9.04 -15.38
N PHE A 298 -20.71 -9.76 -14.75
CA PHE A 298 -20.73 -11.22 -14.68
C PHE A 298 -21.76 -11.87 -15.61
N GLY A 299 -22.55 -11.09 -16.35
CA GLY A 299 -23.62 -11.64 -17.20
C GLY A 299 -24.71 -12.38 -16.40
N THR A 300 -25.08 -11.86 -15.23
CA THR A 300 -26.05 -12.46 -14.29
C THR A 300 -27.21 -11.50 -13.99
N ASN A 301 -28.15 -11.89 -13.12
CA ASN A 301 -29.24 -11.03 -12.66
C ASN A 301 -28.83 -10.25 -11.39
N ALA A 302 -29.26 -8.98 -11.29
CA ALA A 302 -29.02 -8.13 -10.12
C ALA A 302 -29.54 -8.74 -8.80
N SER A 303 -30.63 -9.50 -8.83
CA SER A 303 -31.17 -10.18 -7.64
C SER A 303 -30.19 -11.15 -6.99
N ARG A 304 -29.23 -11.68 -7.76
CA ARG A 304 -28.16 -12.54 -7.25
C ARG A 304 -27.23 -11.80 -6.30
N TRP A 305 -26.98 -10.53 -6.56
CA TRP A 305 -26.02 -9.69 -5.85
C TRP A 305 -26.67 -8.89 -4.72
N ALA A 306 -27.98 -8.63 -4.84
CA ALA A 306 -28.75 -7.90 -3.84
C ALA A 306 -28.70 -8.58 -2.45
N GLY A 307 -28.57 -9.91 -2.39
CA GLY A 307 -28.42 -10.65 -1.14
C GLY A 307 -26.98 -10.95 -0.71
N ALA A 308 -25.98 -10.49 -1.46
CA ALA A 308 -24.58 -10.71 -1.09
C ALA A 308 -24.17 -9.75 0.04
N PRO A 309 -23.34 -10.19 1.00
CA PRO A 309 -22.82 -9.32 2.06
C PRO A 309 -21.93 -8.23 1.44
N VAL A 310 -22.11 -7.00 1.92
CA VAL A 310 -21.37 -5.82 1.45
C VAL A 310 -20.48 -5.31 2.57
N ILE A 311 -19.20 -5.18 2.26
CA ILE A 311 -18.14 -4.68 3.12
C ILE A 311 -17.84 -3.24 2.70
N ASP A 312 -18.02 -2.29 3.61
CA ASP A 312 -17.67 -0.89 3.36
C ASP A 312 -16.30 -0.55 3.94
N TRP A 313 -15.25 -0.87 3.19
CA TRP A 313 -13.88 -0.62 3.60
C TRP A 313 -13.59 0.88 3.75
N GLU A 314 -13.90 1.68 2.72
CA GLU A 314 -13.54 3.10 2.68
C GLU A 314 -14.14 3.88 3.85
N SER A 315 -15.43 3.76 4.14
CA SER A 315 -16.03 4.46 5.29
C SER A 315 -15.43 4.02 6.62
N ALA A 316 -15.02 2.75 6.75
CA ALA A 316 -14.34 2.27 7.95
C ALA A 316 -12.96 2.89 8.17
N THR A 317 -12.32 3.41 7.12
CA THR A 317 -11.01 4.09 7.23
C THR A 317 -11.12 5.56 7.65
N GLU A 318 -12.30 6.17 7.62
CA GLU A 318 -12.49 7.61 7.82
C GLU A 318 -11.95 8.10 9.17
N ALA A 319 -12.31 7.42 10.26
CA ALA A 319 -11.86 7.79 11.60
C ALA A 319 -10.33 7.74 11.71
N ALA A 320 -9.70 6.67 11.20
CA ALA A 320 -8.25 6.52 11.25
C ALA A 320 -7.51 7.60 10.45
N ILE A 321 -8.11 8.10 9.35
CA ILE A 321 -7.56 9.20 8.55
C ILE A 321 -7.72 10.53 9.29
N GLN A 322 -8.90 10.79 9.85
CA GLN A 322 -9.22 12.03 10.57
C GLN A 322 -8.43 12.16 11.88
N ASP A 323 -8.20 11.06 12.61
CA ASP A 323 -7.38 11.04 13.83
C ASP A 323 -5.92 11.46 13.58
N ARG A 324 -5.44 11.31 12.34
CA ARG A 324 -4.12 11.79 11.90
C ARG A 324 -4.13 13.25 11.43
N GLY A 325 -5.28 13.92 11.45
CA GLY A 325 -5.47 15.28 10.93
C GLY A 325 -5.54 15.36 9.41
N GLU A 326 -5.77 14.24 8.73
CA GLU A 326 -5.90 14.17 7.27
C GLU A 326 -7.38 14.26 6.84
N THR A 327 -7.64 14.67 5.60
CA THR A 327 -8.99 14.68 5.02
C THR A 327 -9.18 13.49 4.10
N PRO A 328 -10.18 12.62 4.32
CA PRO A 328 -10.47 11.51 3.42
C PRO A 328 -10.65 11.95 1.96
N ALA A 329 -10.02 11.21 1.05
CA ALA A 329 -10.04 11.47 -0.39
C ALA A 329 -10.31 10.16 -1.16
N PHE A 330 -11.46 9.54 -0.89
CA PHE A 330 -11.81 8.25 -1.47
C PHE A 330 -12.10 8.37 -2.97
N THR A 331 -11.31 7.66 -3.77
CA THR A 331 -11.40 7.72 -5.26
C THR A 331 -12.39 6.72 -5.86
N ARG A 332 -12.98 5.85 -5.03
CA ARG A 332 -13.89 4.77 -5.44
C ARG A 332 -15.34 4.96 -5.02
N VAL A 333 -15.59 5.92 -4.11
CA VAL A 333 -16.94 6.25 -3.67
C VAL A 333 -17.67 6.97 -4.80
N ASP A 334 -18.81 6.43 -5.22
CA ASP A 334 -19.69 7.03 -6.21
C ASP A 334 -20.99 7.47 -5.54
N GLY A 335 -21.06 8.76 -5.18
CA GLY A 335 -22.22 9.34 -4.51
C GLY A 335 -23.50 9.39 -5.36
N SER A 336 -23.46 8.98 -6.63
CA SER A 336 -24.65 8.84 -7.48
C SER A 336 -25.40 7.52 -7.29
N LEU A 337 -24.77 6.53 -6.64
CA LEU A 337 -25.34 5.22 -6.37
C LEU A 337 -26.02 5.20 -5.00
N PRO A 338 -27.10 4.40 -4.84
CA PRO A 338 -27.74 4.24 -3.54
C PRO A 338 -26.81 3.47 -2.59
N VAL A 339 -26.72 3.93 -1.34
CA VAL A 339 -26.07 3.21 -0.25
C VAL A 339 -26.98 2.08 0.23
N ARG A 340 -26.39 0.93 0.56
CA ARG A 340 -27.12 -0.19 1.14
C ARG A 340 -27.21 -0.07 2.65
N ASP A 341 -28.42 -0.23 3.18
CA ASP A 341 -28.65 -0.23 4.64
C ASP A 341 -27.99 -1.40 5.36
N ASP A 342 -27.68 -2.49 4.64
CA ASP A 342 -27.02 -3.70 5.15
C ASP A 342 -25.51 -3.76 4.84
N ALA A 343 -24.91 -2.66 4.36
CA ALA A 343 -23.47 -2.58 4.22
C ALA A 343 -22.79 -2.52 5.60
N VAL A 344 -21.74 -3.34 5.78
CA VAL A 344 -21.03 -3.48 7.05
C VAL A 344 -19.65 -2.82 6.95
N PRO A 345 -19.41 -1.68 7.63
CA PRO A 345 -18.06 -1.17 7.79
C PRO A 345 -17.29 -2.07 8.77
N PRO A 346 -16.14 -2.64 8.39
CA PRO A 346 -15.31 -3.40 9.33
C PRO A 346 -14.82 -2.51 10.48
N VAL A 347 -14.61 -3.09 11.66
CA VAL A 347 -13.90 -2.40 12.75
C VAL A 347 -12.42 -2.46 12.46
N LEU A 348 -11.79 -1.29 12.26
CA LEU A 348 -10.37 -1.19 11.93
C LEU A 348 -9.58 -0.63 13.10
N VAL A 349 -8.37 -1.16 13.30
CA VAL A 349 -7.33 -0.49 14.11
C VAL A 349 -6.42 0.33 13.20
N PRO A 350 -5.76 1.40 13.72
CA PRO A 350 -4.99 2.32 12.88
C PRO A 350 -3.94 1.65 11.99
N SER A 351 -3.31 0.57 12.45
CA SER A 351 -2.27 -0.16 11.70
C SER A 351 -2.78 -0.90 10.47
N GLN A 352 -4.10 -1.06 10.32
CA GLN A 352 -4.72 -1.70 9.17
C GLN A 352 -4.93 -0.75 7.98
N VAL A 353 -4.75 0.55 8.20
CA VAL A 353 -4.90 1.59 7.19
C VAL A 353 -3.54 2.25 7.00
N GLU A 354 -3.04 2.22 5.77
CA GLU A 354 -1.82 2.95 5.43
C GLU A 354 -1.98 4.46 5.65
N LEU A 355 -0.85 5.15 5.79
CA LEU A 355 -0.84 6.61 5.86
C LEU A 355 -1.37 7.22 4.57
N GLY A 356 -1.97 8.40 4.66
CA GLY A 356 -2.57 9.08 3.53
C GLY A 356 -4.10 9.12 3.58
N PRO A 357 -4.71 9.93 2.69
CA PRO A 357 -6.15 10.17 2.68
C PRO A 357 -6.95 9.13 1.88
N GLY A 358 -6.27 8.20 1.20
CA GLY A 358 -6.90 7.28 0.24
C GLY A 358 -7.57 6.05 0.86
N GLY A 359 -7.38 5.79 2.16
CA GLY A 359 -7.89 4.59 2.82
C GLY A 359 -7.24 3.29 2.30
N MET A 360 -6.00 3.35 1.80
CA MET A 360 -5.29 2.16 1.31
C MET A 360 -5.11 1.15 2.46
N PRO A 361 -5.38 -0.16 2.28
CA PRO A 361 -5.08 -1.13 3.30
C PRO A 361 -3.59 -1.40 3.41
N SER A 362 -3.12 -1.58 4.63
CA SER A 362 -1.82 -2.20 4.88
C SER A 362 -1.91 -3.72 4.72
N TRP A 363 -0.79 -4.43 4.89
CA TRP A 363 -0.83 -5.90 4.93
C TRP A 363 -1.75 -6.43 6.04
N THR A 364 -1.69 -5.83 7.23
CA THR A 364 -2.57 -6.21 8.35
C THR A 364 -4.03 -5.85 8.07
N GLY A 365 -4.30 -4.82 7.26
CA GLY A 365 -5.64 -4.51 6.74
C GLY A 365 -6.16 -5.53 5.72
N ILE A 366 -5.30 -5.99 4.81
CA ILE A 366 -5.63 -7.05 3.85
C ILE A 366 -5.92 -8.36 4.59
N THR A 367 -4.96 -8.84 5.37
CA THR A 367 -5.11 -10.10 6.11
C THR A 367 -6.21 -10.01 7.15
N GLY A 368 -6.37 -8.86 7.80
CA GLY A 368 -7.42 -8.60 8.78
C GLY A 368 -8.81 -8.72 8.17
N LEU A 369 -9.06 -8.09 7.02
CA LEU A 369 -10.36 -8.24 6.36
C LEU A 369 -10.61 -9.67 5.91
N LEU A 370 -9.60 -10.34 5.32
CA LEU A 370 -9.72 -11.75 4.93
C LEU A 370 -10.04 -12.64 6.15
N ARG A 371 -9.38 -12.44 7.29
CA ARG A 371 -9.66 -13.14 8.56
C ARG A 371 -11.04 -12.79 9.11
N CYS A 372 -11.48 -11.53 9.06
CA CYS A 372 -12.84 -11.16 9.45
C CYS A 372 -13.89 -11.89 8.60
N ILE A 373 -13.63 -12.05 7.31
CA ILE A 373 -14.48 -12.85 6.41
C ILE A 373 -14.47 -14.33 6.86
N VAL A 374 -13.30 -14.90 7.20
CA VAL A 374 -13.16 -16.26 7.79
C VAL A 374 -13.97 -16.44 9.07
N ASP A 375 -13.68 -15.62 10.07
CA ASP A 375 -14.10 -15.80 11.47
C ASP A 375 -15.54 -15.35 11.70
N GLY A 376 -15.92 -14.23 11.08
CA GLY A 376 -17.28 -13.70 11.15
C GLY A 376 -18.25 -14.42 10.22
N GLY A 377 -17.74 -15.24 9.31
CA GLY A 377 -18.52 -15.97 8.31
C GLY A 377 -19.49 -15.04 7.58
N TRP A 378 -19.03 -13.94 7.00
CA TRP A 378 -19.91 -12.90 6.43
C TRP A 378 -20.83 -13.42 5.31
N TRP A 379 -20.48 -14.55 4.71
CA TRP A 379 -21.35 -15.33 3.81
C TRP A 379 -22.54 -16.02 4.52
N ARG A 380 -22.63 -15.97 5.86
CA ARG A 380 -23.73 -16.44 6.71
C ARG A 380 -24.72 -15.32 7.05
N VAL A 381 -24.50 -14.09 6.57
CA VAL A 381 -25.48 -13.00 6.70
C VAL A 381 -26.61 -13.25 5.70
N ILE A 382 -27.48 -14.19 6.05
CA ILE A 382 -28.92 -14.07 5.75
C ILE A 382 -29.43 -13.07 6.79
N PRO A 383 -30.14 -12.00 6.42
CA PRO A 383 -30.58 -11.01 7.39
C PRO A 383 -31.60 -11.64 8.34
N GLU A 384 -31.16 -11.95 9.55
CA GLU A 384 -32.02 -11.94 10.73
C GLU A 384 -31.41 -10.97 11.75
N GLU A 385 -32.07 -9.81 11.86
CA GLU A 385 -31.83 -8.72 12.83
C GLU A 385 -31.54 -9.23 14.25
N LEU A 386 -30.34 -9.00 14.82
CA LEU A 386 -30.03 -9.69 16.09
C LEU A 386 -29.17 -9.02 17.18
N TRP A 387 -28.96 -7.70 17.23
CA TRP A 387 -28.51 -7.04 18.47
C TRP A 387 -28.49 -5.51 18.38
N ARG A 388 -28.49 -4.85 19.54
CA ARG A 388 -28.19 -3.41 19.70
C ARG A 388 -27.26 -3.20 20.90
N ILE A 389 -26.42 -2.17 20.85
CA ILE A 389 -25.57 -1.76 21.98
C ILE A 389 -26.21 -0.54 22.64
N GLU A 390 -26.41 -0.59 23.95
CA GLU A 390 -26.83 0.54 24.78
C GLU A 390 -25.80 0.74 25.90
N GLY A 391 -25.02 1.82 25.83
CA GLY A 391 -23.91 2.04 26.75
C GLY A 391 -22.83 0.96 26.61
N GLU A 392 -22.42 0.35 27.71
CA GLU A 392 -21.45 -0.76 27.74
C GLU A 392 -22.10 -2.15 27.64
N VAL A 393 -23.36 -2.21 27.22
CA VAL A 393 -24.15 -3.43 27.23
C VAL A 393 -24.57 -3.80 25.81
N LEU A 394 -24.22 -5.02 25.39
CA LEU A 394 -24.77 -5.65 24.21
C LEU A 394 -26.08 -6.34 24.60
N ILE A 395 -27.18 -5.95 23.95
CA ILE A 395 -28.53 -6.46 24.24
C ILE A 395 -29.00 -7.31 23.06
N THR A 396 -29.28 -8.58 23.32
CA THR A 396 -29.93 -9.48 22.35
C THR A 396 -31.46 -9.36 22.42
N LYS A 397 -32.18 -9.79 21.37
CA LYS A 397 -33.66 -9.78 21.35
C LYS A 397 -34.30 -10.67 22.43
N SER A 398 -33.59 -11.67 22.94
CA SER A 398 -34.06 -12.49 24.08
C SER A 398 -33.92 -11.77 25.42
N GLY A 399 -33.55 -10.49 25.43
CA GLY A 399 -33.35 -9.68 26.64
C GLY A 399 -32.09 -10.06 27.41
N VAL A 400 -31.18 -10.79 26.77
CA VAL A 400 -29.90 -11.16 27.39
C VAL A 400 -28.94 -10.00 27.18
N ALA A 401 -28.51 -9.43 28.30
CA ALA A 401 -27.56 -8.34 28.36
C ALA A 401 -26.16 -8.91 28.65
N PHE A 402 -25.20 -8.57 27.80
CA PHE A 402 -23.78 -8.86 28.01
C PHE A 402 -23.06 -7.55 28.33
N LEU A 403 -22.38 -7.50 29.46
CA LEU A 403 -21.50 -6.38 29.80
C LEU A 403 -20.21 -6.53 28.99
N VAL A 404 -19.93 -5.54 28.14
CA VAL A 404 -18.79 -5.55 27.22
C VAL A 404 -17.67 -4.61 27.68
N GLY A 405 -17.96 -3.71 28.63
CA GLY A 405 -17.00 -2.83 29.30
C GLY A 405 -16.56 -3.39 30.66
N GLY A 406 -15.30 -3.78 30.78
CA GLY A 406 -14.70 -4.29 32.02
C GLY A 406 -13.40 -3.61 32.35
N ASN A 407 -13.41 -2.29 32.62
CA ASN A 407 -12.32 -1.64 33.32
C ASN A 407 -12.55 -1.81 34.84
N HIS A 408 -11.81 -2.73 35.45
CA HIS A 408 -11.61 -2.76 36.89
C HIS A 408 -10.30 -2.03 37.21
N GLU A 409 -10.39 -0.75 37.60
CA GLU A 409 -9.36 -0.17 38.47
C GLU A 409 -9.80 -0.36 39.94
N PRO A 410 -8.93 -0.88 40.83
CA PRO A 410 -9.19 -0.87 42.26
C PRO A 410 -8.88 0.51 42.86
N LEU A 411 -9.71 0.89 43.85
CA LEU A 411 -9.71 2.12 44.66
C LEU A 411 -8.34 2.74 44.99
#